data_AF-A0A7X7R3H4-F1
#
_entry.id   AF-A0A7X7R3H4-F1
#
_cell.length_a   1.000
_cell.length_b   1.000
_cell.length_c   1.000
_cell.angle_alpha   90.00
_cell.angle_beta   90.00
_cell.angle_gamma   90.00
#
_symmetry.space_group_name_H-M   'P 1'
#
loop_
_entity.id
_entity.type
_entity.pdbx_description
1 polymer ?
#
loop_
_entity_poly.entity_id
_entity_poly.type
_entity_poly.pdbx_seq_one_letter_code
_entity_poly.pdbx_strand_id
1 'polypeptide(L)'
;MSLDLIRYYFYLEEDAEYIVDFQNRLQERGIYCQSSSGIQGQDSTDEQDRSCFLQLKNNKINILAVRLSGNDYPPADNEALLQELETAAMLNTDNLLGRVTVWAAYDEDYDQLKASLLKNKKAALQIKMINGVLTRQTLFWPRGHAQYLCMMTEMDEISEKFLAGGLPIIEASLLQLNLIDNLYRERHMAIEKQTQALDKRLSVILHTDLVSRQSQLKQVEDLESQLNELAKSYGITAGNKNVIIEGIRRIKPQITAIARQLEEEKALLPGPGLIDKILAPFNLRLDHLQNNSAALDISLQNHQAAIDVVESKVQIMNSRQNINTQEKIRDLLEINATLQKQSLIFQMSAAAIEFIVIAYYSHSLWKAMAVDAYHAVPGWIQLIFVLLFSGNVVYCTHLLGEYLQNKEDKQAKKDLLISVIPLALIFVIILLSSFLLG
;
A
#
# COMPACT_ATOMS: atom_id res chain seq x y z
N MET A 1 -61.40 -13.94 14.78
CA MET A 1 -60.16 -13.18 14.67
C MET A 1 -59.48 -13.64 13.41
N SER A 2 -59.64 -12.93 12.29
CA SER A 2 -58.99 -13.27 11.03
C SER A 2 -57.61 -12.60 11.04
N LEU A 3 -56.65 -13.27 11.69
CA LEU A 3 -55.26 -12.83 11.73
C LEU A 3 -54.47 -13.60 10.66
N ASP A 4 -54.09 -12.90 9.60
CA ASP A 4 -53.26 -13.46 8.56
C ASP A 4 -51.79 -13.47 9.01
N LEU A 5 -51.12 -14.60 8.77
CA LEU A 5 -49.71 -14.77 9.05
C LEU A 5 -48.93 -14.78 7.74
N ILE A 6 -48.09 -13.78 7.53
CA ILE A 6 -47.21 -13.71 6.36
C ILE A 6 -45.76 -13.85 6.81
N ARG A 7 -45.03 -14.79 6.20
CA ARG A 7 -43.64 -15.06 6.51
C ARG A 7 -42.77 -14.95 5.26
N TYR A 8 -41.74 -14.12 5.34
CA TYR A 8 -40.74 -13.96 4.28
C TYR A 8 -39.45 -14.67 4.68
N TYR A 9 -38.97 -15.55 3.83
CA TYR A 9 -37.68 -16.23 3.97
C TYR A 9 -36.70 -15.68 2.94
N PHE A 10 -35.53 -15.24 3.39
CA PHE A 10 -34.49 -14.66 2.55
C PHE A 10 -33.32 -15.63 2.46
N TYR A 11 -32.92 -16.01 1.25
CA TYR A 11 -31.90 -17.03 1.03
C TYR A 11 -31.03 -16.71 -0.20
N LEU A 12 -29.87 -17.35 -0.26
CA LEU A 12 -28.96 -17.29 -1.42
C LEU A 12 -29.28 -18.43 -2.39
N GLU A 13 -28.82 -18.29 -3.63
CA GLU A 13 -29.01 -19.32 -4.67
C GLU A 13 -28.38 -20.67 -4.29
N GLU A 14 -27.32 -20.64 -3.47
CA GLU A 14 -26.62 -21.82 -2.94
C GLU A 14 -27.51 -22.67 -2.01
N ASP A 15 -28.48 -22.05 -1.34
CA ASP A 15 -29.39 -22.71 -0.37
C ASP A 15 -30.75 -23.08 -0.99
N ALA A 16 -30.90 -22.96 -2.30
CA ALA A 16 -32.18 -23.15 -2.98
C ALA A 16 -32.75 -24.57 -2.81
N GLU A 17 -31.90 -25.58 -2.63
CA GLU A 17 -32.33 -26.98 -2.48
C GLU A 17 -33.22 -27.20 -1.24
N TYR A 18 -32.88 -26.56 -0.11
CA TYR A 18 -33.68 -26.63 1.12
C TYR A 18 -35.04 -25.93 0.97
N ILE A 19 -35.07 -24.87 0.17
CA ILE A 19 -36.30 -24.11 -0.09
C ILE A 19 -37.22 -24.88 -1.04
N VAL A 20 -36.68 -25.62 -2.00
CA VAL A 20 -37.49 -26.49 -2.88
C VAL A 20 -38.13 -27.63 -2.08
N ASP A 21 -37.41 -28.27 -1.16
CA ASP A 21 -38.02 -29.28 -0.27
C ASP A 21 -39.13 -28.67 0.59
N PHE A 22 -38.91 -27.46 1.11
CA PHE A 22 -39.93 -26.72 1.85
C PHE A 22 -41.15 -26.38 0.99
N GLN A 23 -40.97 -25.92 -0.25
CA GLN A 23 -42.05 -25.64 -1.19
C GLN A 23 -42.89 -26.88 -1.51
N ASN A 24 -42.25 -28.04 -1.72
CA ASN A 24 -42.96 -29.28 -1.96
C ASN A 24 -43.84 -29.67 -0.75
N ARG A 25 -43.31 -29.53 0.47
CA ARG A 25 -44.06 -29.78 1.71
C ARG A 25 -45.21 -28.79 1.93
N LEU A 26 -45.05 -27.52 1.53
CA LEU A 26 -46.13 -26.54 1.52
C LEU A 26 -47.26 -26.97 0.56
N GLN A 27 -46.92 -27.44 -0.63
CA GLN A 27 -47.89 -27.95 -1.61
C GLN A 27 -48.62 -29.21 -1.12
N GLU A 28 -47.92 -30.14 -0.47
CA GLU A 28 -48.51 -31.35 0.14
C GLU A 28 -49.58 -31.02 1.19
N ARG A 29 -49.46 -29.87 1.85
CA ARG A 29 -50.41 -29.38 2.87
C ARG A 29 -51.50 -28.45 2.30
N GLY A 30 -51.57 -28.30 0.97
CA GLY A 30 -52.61 -27.53 0.30
C GLY A 30 -52.33 -26.02 0.19
N ILE A 31 -51.07 -25.59 0.38
CA ILE A 31 -50.66 -24.19 0.18
C ILE A 31 -50.16 -24.04 -1.26
N TYR A 32 -50.85 -23.22 -2.04
CA TYR A 32 -50.62 -23.15 -3.49
C TYR A 32 -49.60 -22.08 -3.90
N CYS A 33 -48.87 -22.34 -4.99
CA CYS A 33 -47.95 -21.38 -5.59
C CYS A 33 -48.72 -20.32 -6.38
N GLN A 34 -48.55 -19.04 -6.02
CA GLN A 34 -49.11 -17.92 -6.77
C GLN A 34 -48.07 -17.43 -7.79
N SER A 35 -48.37 -17.51 -9.09
CA SER A 35 -47.46 -17.03 -10.13
C SER A 35 -47.32 -15.50 -10.06
N SER A 36 -46.08 -15.01 -10.19
CA SER A 36 -45.75 -13.57 -10.18
C SER A 36 -46.30 -12.79 -11.37
N SER A 37 -46.81 -13.47 -12.40
CA SER A 37 -47.55 -12.87 -13.51
C SER A 37 -49.05 -12.93 -13.19
N GLY A 38 -49.65 -11.77 -12.95
CA GLY A 38 -51.04 -11.63 -12.53
C GLY A 38 -52.02 -12.53 -13.29
N ILE A 39 -52.96 -13.07 -12.52
CA ILE A 39 -54.36 -13.39 -12.86
C ILE A 39 -54.58 -13.44 -14.38
N GLN A 40 -54.33 -14.60 -14.99
CA GLN A 40 -55.02 -14.96 -16.22
C GLN A 40 -55.97 -16.11 -15.93
N GLY A 41 -57.23 -15.70 -15.69
CA GLY A 41 -58.41 -16.48 -16.04
C GLY A 41 -58.72 -17.65 -15.13
N GLN A 42 -59.38 -17.37 -14.01
CA GLN A 42 -60.64 -18.03 -13.69
C GLN A 42 -61.41 -17.21 -12.65
N ASP A 43 -62.72 -17.12 -12.86
CA ASP A 43 -63.66 -16.51 -11.92
C ASP A 43 -63.40 -16.98 -10.49
N SER A 44 -63.23 -16.06 -9.55
CA SER A 44 -63.94 -16.09 -8.26
C SER A 44 -63.36 -15.07 -7.27
N THR A 45 -64.25 -14.33 -6.64
CA THR A 45 -64.10 -13.55 -5.40
C THR A 45 -63.69 -14.42 -4.18
N ASP A 46 -63.13 -15.62 -4.41
CA ASP A 46 -62.97 -16.73 -3.45
C ASP A 46 -61.50 -17.20 -3.35
N GLU A 47 -60.59 -16.61 -4.15
CA GLU A 47 -59.14 -16.94 -4.16
C GLU A 47 -58.28 -16.03 -3.26
N GLN A 48 -58.79 -14.89 -2.80
CA GLN A 48 -58.04 -13.96 -1.94
C GLN A 48 -57.86 -14.47 -0.51
N ASP A 49 -58.61 -15.50 -0.11
CA ASP A 49 -58.70 -15.99 1.27
C ASP A 49 -57.92 -17.29 1.51
N ARG A 50 -57.18 -17.80 0.51
CA ARG A 50 -56.46 -19.08 0.59
C ARG A 50 -54.98 -18.89 0.93
N SER A 51 -54.48 -19.82 1.74
CA SER A 51 -53.05 -19.92 2.06
C SER A 51 -52.20 -20.15 0.79
N CYS A 52 -51.23 -19.28 0.52
CA CYS A 52 -50.42 -19.29 -0.70
C CYS A 52 -48.94 -18.98 -0.46
N PHE A 53 -48.08 -19.28 -1.44
CA PHE A 53 -46.70 -18.82 -1.44
C PHE A 53 -46.27 -18.22 -2.78
N LEU A 54 -45.37 -17.24 -2.72
CA LEU A 54 -44.86 -16.46 -3.85
C LEU A 54 -43.33 -16.42 -3.79
N GLN A 55 -42.69 -16.55 -4.96
CA GLN A 55 -41.24 -16.41 -5.09
C GLN A 55 -40.89 -15.07 -5.72
N LEU A 56 -40.03 -14.31 -5.06
CA LEU A 56 -39.53 -13.02 -5.52
C LEU A 56 -38.01 -13.04 -5.56
N LYS A 57 -37.44 -12.15 -6.36
CA LYS A 57 -35.99 -11.97 -6.45
C LYS A 57 -35.65 -10.49 -6.33
N ASN A 58 -34.75 -10.17 -5.41
CA ASN A 58 -34.16 -8.84 -5.29
C ASN A 58 -32.64 -8.95 -5.40
N ASN A 59 -32.11 -8.58 -6.58
CA ASN A 59 -30.70 -8.73 -6.94
C ASN A 59 -30.18 -10.17 -6.75
N LYS A 60 -29.38 -10.40 -5.72
CA LYS A 60 -28.76 -11.69 -5.38
C LYS A 60 -29.50 -12.45 -4.26
N ILE A 61 -30.55 -11.85 -3.70
CA ILE A 61 -31.34 -12.46 -2.62
C ILE A 61 -32.63 -12.99 -3.23
N ASN A 62 -32.86 -14.28 -3.04
CA ASN A 62 -34.13 -14.91 -3.35
C ASN A 62 -35.03 -14.82 -2.13
N ILE A 63 -36.32 -14.62 -2.37
CA ILE A 63 -37.32 -14.41 -1.32
C ILE A 63 -38.46 -15.38 -1.54
N LEU A 64 -38.82 -16.13 -0.50
CA LEU A 64 -40.06 -16.91 -0.47
C LEU A 64 -41.02 -16.24 0.51
N ALA A 65 -42.14 -15.73 0.00
CA ALA A 65 -43.22 -15.20 0.80
C ALA A 65 -44.30 -16.26 0.97
N VAL A 66 -44.69 -16.58 2.19
CA VAL A 66 -45.77 -17.54 2.52
C VAL A 66 -46.84 -16.79 3.29
N ARG A 67 -48.07 -16.81 2.80
CA ARG A 67 -49.27 -16.27 3.46
C ARG A 67 -50.12 -17.45 3.95
N LEU A 68 -50.44 -17.45 5.23
CA LEU A 68 -51.46 -18.32 5.82
C LEU A 68 -52.66 -17.46 6.21
N SER A 69 -53.84 -17.83 5.73
CA SER A 69 -55.08 -17.13 6.04
C SER A 69 -55.52 -17.42 7.47
N GLY A 70 -55.98 -16.39 8.17
CA GLY A 70 -56.56 -16.52 9.51
C GLY A 70 -57.90 -17.25 9.55
N ASN A 71 -58.51 -17.51 8.39
CA ASN A 71 -59.77 -18.25 8.27
C ASN A 71 -59.57 -19.78 8.28
N ASP A 72 -58.37 -20.26 7.95
CA ASP A 72 -58.06 -21.69 7.87
C ASP A 72 -57.73 -22.29 9.25
N TYR A 73 -57.02 -21.56 10.12
CA TYR A 73 -56.60 -22.02 11.45
C TYR A 73 -56.39 -20.86 12.45
N PRO A 74 -56.47 -21.10 13.78
CA PRO A 74 -56.07 -20.13 14.79
C PRO A 74 -54.61 -19.67 14.63
N PRO A 75 -54.26 -18.41 14.99
CA PRO A 75 -52.93 -17.85 14.74
C PRO A 75 -51.78 -18.57 15.47
N ALA A 76 -52.03 -19.18 16.63
CA ALA A 76 -51.06 -20.02 17.33
C ALA A 76 -50.78 -21.34 16.58
N ASP A 77 -51.79 -21.88 15.91
CA ASP A 77 -51.69 -23.13 15.14
C ASP A 77 -51.01 -22.88 13.79
N ASN A 78 -51.25 -21.71 13.17
CA ASN A 78 -50.52 -21.28 11.96
C ASN A 78 -49.02 -21.09 12.21
N GLU A 79 -48.63 -20.54 13.37
CA GLU A 79 -47.22 -20.43 13.72
C GLU A 79 -46.58 -21.79 14.02
N ALA A 80 -47.29 -22.68 14.72
CA ALA A 80 -46.84 -24.05 15.00
C ALA A 80 -46.70 -24.89 13.73
N LEU A 81 -47.64 -24.76 12.79
CA LEU A 81 -47.62 -25.42 11.49
C LEU A 81 -46.39 -25.01 10.67
N LEU A 82 -46.10 -23.70 10.58
CA LEU A 82 -44.90 -23.23 9.88
C LEU A 82 -43.62 -23.70 10.57
N GLN A 83 -43.57 -23.73 11.91
CA GLN A 83 -42.40 -24.23 12.64
C GLN A 83 -42.18 -25.74 12.43
N GLU A 84 -43.24 -26.54 12.35
CA GLU A 84 -43.17 -27.98 12.02
C GLU A 84 -42.58 -28.18 10.61
N LEU A 85 -43.09 -27.42 9.64
CA LEU A 85 -42.64 -27.49 8.24
C LEU A 85 -41.20 -26.97 8.07
N GLU A 86 -40.84 -25.88 8.77
CA GLU A 86 -39.48 -25.34 8.83
C GLU A 86 -38.50 -26.40 9.37
N THR A 87 -38.87 -27.09 10.46
CA THR A 87 -38.04 -28.14 11.09
C THR A 87 -37.90 -29.36 10.18
N ALA A 88 -38.98 -29.76 9.51
CA ALA A 88 -38.99 -30.90 8.59
C ALA A 88 -38.14 -30.66 7.35
N ALA A 89 -38.05 -29.41 6.87
CA ALA A 89 -37.21 -29.01 5.73
C ALA A 89 -35.78 -28.59 6.14
N MET A 90 -35.41 -28.74 7.42
CA MET A 90 -34.11 -28.32 7.97
C MET A 90 -33.78 -26.83 7.75
N LEU A 91 -34.80 -25.96 7.75
CA LEU A 91 -34.62 -24.51 7.61
C LEU A 91 -34.13 -23.90 8.93
N ASN A 92 -32.81 -23.78 9.03
CA ASN A 92 -32.13 -23.16 10.18
C ASN A 92 -31.56 -21.79 9.83
N THR A 93 -31.08 -21.08 10.85
CA THR A 93 -30.39 -19.77 10.70
C THR A 93 -29.12 -19.83 9.85
N ASP A 94 -28.58 -21.03 9.60
CA ASP A 94 -27.37 -21.22 8.81
C ASP A 94 -27.68 -21.25 7.29
N ASN A 95 -28.90 -21.67 6.91
CA ASN A 95 -29.33 -21.81 5.51
C ASN A 95 -30.24 -20.65 5.06
N LEU A 96 -30.48 -19.68 5.95
CA LEU A 96 -31.31 -18.52 5.70
C LEU A 96 -30.55 -17.24 6.08
N LEU A 97 -30.55 -16.26 5.18
CA LEU A 97 -30.05 -14.91 5.48
C LEU A 97 -30.92 -14.22 6.53
N GLY A 98 -32.20 -14.58 6.57
CA GLY A 98 -33.08 -14.30 7.68
C GLY A 98 -34.56 -14.53 7.36
N ARG A 99 -35.40 -14.15 8.31
CA ARG A 99 -36.85 -14.35 8.28
C ARG A 99 -37.59 -13.12 8.80
N VAL A 100 -38.67 -12.75 8.11
CA VAL A 100 -39.58 -11.69 8.55
C VAL A 100 -40.95 -12.31 8.79
N THR A 101 -41.57 -11.99 9.92
CA THR A 101 -42.95 -12.40 10.22
C THR A 101 -43.82 -11.16 10.32
N VAL A 102 -44.91 -11.15 9.57
CA VAL A 102 -45.92 -10.11 9.55
C VAL A 102 -47.23 -10.75 10.03
N TRP A 103 -47.82 -10.17 11.07
CA TRP A 103 -49.20 -10.45 11.45
C TRP A 103 -50.08 -9.34 10.90
N ALA A 104 -51.02 -9.67 10.01
CA ALA A 104 -51.98 -8.73 9.46
C ALA A 104 -53.35 -8.97 10.10
N ALA A 105 -53.92 -7.94 10.73
CA ALA A 105 -55.27 -7.97 11.28
C ALA A 105 -56.16 -6.93 10.62
N TYR A 106 -57.44 -7.27 10.49
CA TYR A 106 -58.46 -6.46 9.83
C TYR A 106 -59.55 -6.09 10.86
N ASP A 107 -59.82 -4.78 11.01
CA ASP A 107 -60.91 -4.24 11.86
C ASP A 107 -60.88 -4.66 13.35
N GLU A 108 -59.70 -4.93 13.91
CA GLU A 108 -59.52 -5.35 15.31
C GLU A 108 -58.89 -4.26 16.23
N ASP A 109 -59.06 -4.42 17.54
CA ASP A 109 -58.59 -3.47 18.56
C ASP A 109 -57.05 -3.53 18.72
N TYR A 110 -56.36 -2.55 18.10
CA TYR A 110 -54.91 -2.41 17.98
C TYR A 110 -54.16 -2.64 19.31
N ASP A 111 -54.69 -2.13 20.41
CA ASP A 111 -54.01 -2.16 21.71
C ASP A 111 -54.04 -3.55 22.37
N GLN A 112 -55.05 -4.38 22.07
CA GLN A 112 -55.14 -5.75 22.59
C GLN A 112 -54.17 -6.70 21.88
N LEU A 113 -54.09 -6.61 20.55
CA LEU A 113 -53.12 -7.37 19.73
C LEU A 113 -51.68 -6.94 20.01
N LYS A 114 -51.46 -5.63 20.22
CA LYS A 114 -50.16 -5.11 20.64
C LYS A 114 -49.75 -5.64 22.02
N ALA A 115 -50.67 -5.71 22.98
CA ALA A 115 -50.37 -6.23 24.31
C ALA A 115 -50.06 -7.75 24.30
N SER A 116 -50.78 -8.53 23.48
CA SER A 116 -50.63 -10.00 23.41
C SER A 116 -49.41 -10.45 22.60
N LEU A 117 -49.13 -9.81 21.45
CA LEU A 117 -48.07 -10.24 20.52
C LEU A 117 -46.74 -9.50 20.74
N LEU A 118 -46.75 -8.24 21.18
CA LEU A 118 -45.54 -7.39 21.23
C LEU A 118 -44.89 -7.27 22.62
N LYS A 119 -45.44 -7.88 23.67
CA LYS A 119 -44.91 -7.93 25.06
C LYS A 119 -44.07 -6.69 25.43
N ASN A 120 -44.69 -5.51 25.42
CA ASN A 120 -44.15 -4.24 25.95
C ASN A 120 -42.67 -3.92 25.64
N LYS A 121 -42.23 -4.04 24.37
CA LYS A 121 -40.89 -3.54 23.95
C LYS A 121 -40.96 -2.08 23.47
N LYS A 122 -40.12 -1.23 24.06
CA LYS A 122 -40.12 0.25 23.93
C LYS A 122 -39.77 0.84 22.55
N ALA A 123 -39.36 0.06 21.55
CA ALA A 123 -38.75 0.58 20.31
C ALA A 123 -39.50 0.17 19.03
N ALA A 124 -40.83 0.29 19.04
CA ALA A 124 -41.64 -0.01 17.86
C ALA A 124 -41.65 1.18 16.88
N LEU A 125 -41.25 0.95 15.63
CA LEU A 125 -41.36 1.96 14.56
C LEU A 125 -42.74 1.85 13.93
N GLN A 126 -43.54 2.90 14.06
CA GLN A 126 -44.84 3.00 13.39
C GLN A 126 -44.68 3.66 12.03
N ILE A 127 -45.19 2.99 11.00
CA ILE A 127 -45.21 3.39 9.61
C ILE A 127 -46.67 3.55 9.23
N LYS A 128 -47.06 4.75 8.78
CA LYS A 128 -48.42 5.01 8.31
C LYS A 128 -48.57 4.44 6.90
N MET A 129 -49.66 3.74 6.67
CA MET A 129 -50.07 3.26 5.34
C MET A 129 -51.32 4.02 4.90
N ILE A 130 -51.68 3.92 3.60
CA ILE A 130 -52.92 4.51 3.08
C ILE A 130 -54.14 4.01 3.88
N ASN A 131 -54.23 2.70 4.11
CA ASN A 131 -55.37 2.04 4.75
C ASN A 131 -54.97 1.27 6.02
N GLY A 132 -54.08 1.85 6.85
CA GLY A 132 -53.68 1.20 8.09
C GLY A 132 -52.40 1.72 8.73
N VAL A 133 -51.91 0.96 9.70
CA VAL A 133 -50.64 1.21 10.39
C VAL A 133 -49.80 -0.07 10.42
N LEU A 134 -48.56 0.04 9.94
CA LEU A 134 -47.55 -1.01 10.04
C LEU A 134 -46.61 -0.68 11.19
N THR A 135 -46.51 -1.57 12.16
CA THR A 135 -45.66 -1.41 13.34
C THR A 135 -44.54 -2.44 13.30
N ARG A 136 -43.29 -1.99 13.18
CA ARG A 136 -42.10 -2.84 13.24
C ARG A 136 -41.60 -2.95 14.68
N GLN A 137 -41.37 -4.16 15.19
CA GLN A 137 -40.93 -4.37 16.58
C GLN A 137 -39.49 -3.94 16.85
N THR A 138 -38.60 -4.19 15.89
CA THR A 138 -37.17 -3.92 16.00
C THR A 138 -36.65 -3.34 14.70
N LEU A 139 -35.98 -2.18 14.77
CA LEU A 139 -35.40 -1.50 13.61
C LEU A 139 -34.28 -2.34 12.94
N PHE A 140 -33.63 -3.20 13.74
CA PHE A 140 -32.57 -4.09 13.30
C PHE A 140 -33.02 -5.54 13.47
N TRP A 141 -32.48 -6.42 12.63
CA TRP A 141 -32.74 -7.86 12.63
C TRP A 141 -31.90 -8.54 13.72
N PRO A 142 -32.39 -8.76 14.95
CA PRO A 142 -31.61 -9.45 15.95
C PRO A 142 -31.59 -10.93 15.56
N ARG A 143 -30.42 -11.47 15.21
CA ARG A 143 -30.26 -12.86 14.75
C ARG A 143 -31.02 -13.19 13.46
N GLY A 144 -31.14 -12.22 12.55
CA GLY A 144 -31.78 -12.48 11.25
C GLY A 144 -33.31 -12.60 11.33
N HIS A 145 -33.96 -12.01 12.34
CA HIS A 145 -35.43 -12.00 12.44
C HIS A 145 -36.00 -10.58 12.54
N ALA A 146 -37.05 -10.28 11.77
CA ALA A 146 -37.86 -9.08 11.97
C ALA A 146 -39.34 -9.42 12.13
N GLN A 147 -40.03 -8.62 12.94
CA GLN A 147 -41.43 -8.82 13.28
C GLN A 147 -42.22 -7.55 13.02
N TYR A 148 -43.36 -7.73 12.36
CA TYR A 148 -44.27 -6.66 11.93
C TYR A 148 -45.69 -6.97 12.38
N LEU A 149 -46.38 -5.95 12.87
CA LEU A 149 -47.82 -5.97 13.07
C LEU A 149 -48.44 -4.98 12.09
N CYS A 150 -49.22 -5.47 11.15
CA CYS A 150 -49.98 -4.67 10.20
C CYS A 150 -51.44 -4.65 10.62
N MET A 151 -52.01 -3.47 10.72
CA MET A 151 -53.42 -3.27 11.08
C MET A 151 -54.06 -2.49 9.95
N MET A 152 -55.04 -3.10 9.29
CA MET A 152 -55.74 -2.50 8.15
C MET A 152 -57.19 -2.21 8.51
N THR A 153 -57.68 -1.05 8.06
CA THR A 153 -59.09 -0.65 8.24
C THR A 153 -59.99 -1.39 7.26
N GLU A 154 -59.51 -1.61 6.03
CA GLU A 154 -60.21 -2.33 4.96
C GLU A 154 -59.20 -3.15 4.13
N MET A 155 -59.64 -4.26 3.53
CA MET A 155 -58.84 -5.00 2.56
C MET A 155 -58.74 -4.22 1.24
N ASP A 156 -57.56 -3.67 0.98
CA ASP A 156 -57.25 -2.92 -0.24
C ASP A 156 -56.16 -3.62 -1.05
N GLU A 157 -56.38 -3.75 -2.35
CA GLU A 157 -55.47 -4.37 -3.32
C GLU A 157 -54.07 -3.72 -3.30
N ILE A 158 -53.97 -2.41 -3.03
CA ILE A 158 -52.68 -1.70 -2.94
C ILE A 158 -51.89 -2.19 -1.72
N SER A 159 -52.57 -2.36 -0.59
CA SER A 159 -51.94 -2.75 0.67
C SER A 159 -51.59 -4.23 0.68
N GLU A 160 -52.41 -5.08 0.05
CA GLU A 160 -52.08 -6.50 -0.15
C GLU A 160 -50.90 -6.71 -1.10
N LYS A 161 -50.85 -5.99 -2.23
CA LYS A 161 -49.70 -6.02 -3.15
C LYS A 161 -48.42 -5.55 -2.46
N PHE A 162 -48.54 -4.55 -1.58
CA PHE A 162 -47.41 -4.11 -0.77
C PHE A 162 -46.95 -5.18 0.21
N LEU A 163 -47.84 -5.84 0.95
CA LEU A 163 -47.45 -6.93 1.85
C LEU A 163 -46.82 -8.10 1.08
N ALA A 164 -47.46 -8.57 0.01
CA ALA A 164 -46.98 -9.73 -0.72
C ALA A 164 -45.69 -9.46 -1.55
N GLY A 165 -45.53 -8.25 -2.07
CA GLY A 165 -44.45 -7.91 -3.02
C GLY A 165 -43.53 -6.77 -2.59
N GLY A 166 -44.08 -5.63 -2.15
CA GLY A 166 -43.31 -4.42 -1.85
C GLY A 166 -42.44 -4.53 -0.59
N LEU A 167 -43.06 -4.89 0.54
CA LEU A 167 -42.43 -5.06 1.84
C LEU A 167 -41.29 -6.10 1.84
N PRO A 168 -41.44 -7.32 1.27
CA PRO A 168 -40.33 -8.26 1.19
C PRO A 168 -39.13 -7.72 0.40
N ILE A 169 -39.36 -6.97 -0.69
CA ILE A 169 -38.26 -6.39 -1.47
C ILE A 169 -37.55 -5.30 -0.65
N ILE A 170 -38.28 -4.43 0.04
CA ILE A 170 -37.69 -3.39 0.91
C ILE A 170 -36.88 -4.03 2.04
N GLU A 171 -37.41 -5.07 2.69
CA GLU A 171 -36.72 -5.80 3.74
C GLU A 171 -35.48 -6.54 3.22
N ALA A 172 -35.52 -7.12 2.01
CA ALA A 172 -34.33 -7.70 1.38
C ALA A 172 -33.25 -6.63 1.14
N SER A 173 -33.63 -5.43 0.69
CA SER A 173 -32.69 -4.32 0.48
C SER A 173 -32.07 -3.86 1.81
N LEU A 174 -32.88 -3.75 2.87
CA LEU A 174 -32.40 -3.41 4.22
C LEU A 174 -31.51 -4.50 4.82
N LEU A 175 -31.83 -5.77 4.60
CA LEU A 175 -31.01 -6.92 5.00
C LEU A 175 -29.67 -6.89 4.28
N GLN A 176 -29.67 -6.66 2.96
CA GLN A 176 -28.45 -6.52 2.17
C GLN A 176 -27.57 -5.39 2.69
N LEU A 177 -28.17 -4.23 2.99
CA LEU A 177 -27.44 -3.08 3.53
C LEU A 177 -26.86 -3.40 4.92
N ASN A 178 -27.60 -4.10 5.78
CA ASN A 178 -27.13 -4.54 7.09
C ASN A 178 -25.97 -5.55 6.99
N LEU A 179 -26.03 -6.51 6.04
CA LEU A 179 -24.93 -7.45 5.80
C LEU A 179 -23.66 -6.72 5.34
N ILE A 180 -23.80 -5.75 4.44
CA ILE A 180 -22.70 -4.92 3.97
C ILE A 180 -22.14 -4.05 5.11
N ASP A 181 -23.00 -3.42 5.90
CA ASP A 181 -22.60 -2.65 7.08
C ASP A 181 -21.80 -3.51 8.07
N ASN A 182 -22.27 -4.72 8.39
CA ASN A 182 -21.57 -5.63 9.31
C ASN A 182 -20.19 -6.03 8.76
N LEU A 183 -20.09 -6.37 7.48
CA LEU A 183 -18.82 -6.71 6.83
C LEU A 183 -17.82 -5.55 6.93
N TYR A 184 -18.27 -4.33 6.65
CA TYR A 184 -17.39 -3.16 6.72
C TYR A 184 -17.11 -2.74 8.16
N ARG A 185 -17.99 -3.01 9.12
CA ARG A 185 -17.74 -2.78 10.54
C ARG A 185 -16.58 -3.62 11.05
N GLU A 186 -16.57 -4.91 10.74
CA GLU A 186 -15.48 -5.81 11.15
C GLU A 186 -14.15 -5.44 10.51
N ARG A 187 -14.17 -5.21 9.19
CA ARG A 187 -12.98 -4.74 8.46
C ARG A 187 -12.49 -3.40 8.97
N HIS A 188 -13.39 -2.50 9.32
CA HIS A 188 -13.06 -1.20 9.83
C HIS A 188 -12.34 -1.27 11.19
N MET A 189 -12.83 -2.06 12.15
CA MET A 189 -12.14 -2.23 13.44
C MET A 189 -10.71 -2.79 13.26
N ALA A 190 -10.54 -3.70 12.30
CA ALA A 190 -9.21 -4.23 11.98
C ALA A 190 -8.29 -3.15 11.39
N ILE A 191 -8.81 -2.35 10.44
CA ILE A 191 -8.06 -1.26 9.81
C ILE A 191 -7.66 -0.21 10.85
N GLU A 192 -8.57 0.23 11.72
CA GLU A 192 -8.27 1.24 12.74
C GLU A 192 -7.13 0.80 13.66
N LYS A 193 -7.19 -0.45 14.15
CA LYS A 193 -6.13 -1.03 14.97
C LYS A 193 -4.79 -1.12 14.23
N GLN A 194 -4.83 -1.47 12.94
CA GLN A 194 -3.62 -1.51 12.11
C GLN A 194 -3.04 -0.11 11.91
N THR A 195 -3.85 0.88 11.56
CA THR A 195 -3.41 2.26 11.35
C THR A 195 -2.75 2.83 12.61
N GLN A 196 -3.35 2.63 13.79
CA GLN A 196 -2.75 3.06 15.06
C GLN A 196 -1.38 2.41 15.30
N ALA A 197 -1.22 1.13 14.93
CA ALA A 197 0.06 0.44 15.05
C ALA A 197 1.11 0.99 14.08
N LEU A 198 0.71 1.34 12.85
CA LEU A 198 1.59 1.94 11.84
C LEU A 198 2.01 3.35 12.25
N ASP A 199 1.08 4.18 12.71
CA ASP A 199 1.38 5.54 13.18
C ASP A 199 2.34 5.53 14.38
N LYS A 200 2.21 4.54 15.28
CA LYS A 200 3.16 4.35 16.39
C LYS A 200 4.57 3.98 15.88
N ARG A 201 4.67 3.14 14.85
CA ARG A 201 5.96 2.79 14.22
C ARG A 201 6.59 3.98 13.51
N LEU A 202 5.78 4.74 12.76
CA LEU A 202 6.19 6.00 12.15
C LEU A 202 6.80 6.94 13.19
N SER A 203 6.13 7.12 14.33
CA SER A 203 6.64 7.94 15.44
C SER A 203 7.99 7.44 15.96
N VAL A 204 8.16 6.12 16.13
CA VAL A 204 9.45 5.52 16.56
C VAL A 204 10.55 5.79 15.53
N ILE A 205 10.28 5.63 14.24
CA ILE A 205 11.26 5.86 13.16
C ILE A 205 11.67 7.34 13.13
N LEU A 206 10.71 8.26 13.26
CA LEU A 206 10.99 9.69 13.32
C LEU A 206 11.78 10.11 14.56
N HIS A 207 11.57 9.45 15.70
CA HIS A 207 12.24 9.76 16.98
C HIS A 207 13.50 8.93 17.26
N THR A 208 13.86 8.00 16.38
CA THR A 208 15.14 7.31 16.47
C THR A 208 16.23 8.29 16.03
N ASP A 209 16.63 9.13 16.97
CA ASP A 209 17.68 10.11 16.80
C ASP A 209 19.01 9.39 16.56
N LEU A 210 19.69 9.78 15.48
CA LEU A 210 20.99 9.30 14.99
C LEU A 210 22.17 9.64 15.93
N VAL A 211 21.95 9.74 17.24
CA VAL A 211 22.98 10.05 18.25
C VAL A 211 23.80 8.79 18.60
N SER A 212 23.70 7.71 17.82
CA SER A 212 24.52 6.51 17.99
C SER A 212 25.87 6.65 17.29
N ARG A 213 26.96 6.57 18.06
CA ARG A 213 28.35 6.36 17.59
C ARG A 213 28.54 4.96 16.96
N GLN A 214 27.61 4.54 16.11
CA GLN A 214 27.68 3.27 15.40
C GLN A 214 28.57 3.41 14.16
N SER A 215 29.12 2.28 13.69
CA SER A 215 29.86 2.25 12.43
C SER A 215 28.98 2.74 11.28
N GLN A 216 29.57 3.50 10.36
CA GLN A 216 28.86 4.12 9.22
C GLN A 216 28.04 3.10 8.39
N LEU A 217 28.58 1.90 8.18
CA LEU A 217 27.87 0.80 7.52
C LEU A 217 26.56 0.43 8.21
N LYS A 218 26.55 0.39 9.54
CA LYS A 218 25.36 0.06 10.32
C LYS A 218 24.30 1.16 10.24
N GLN A 219 24.72 2.43 10.17
CA GLN A 219 23.80 3.56 9.98
C GLN A 219 23.12 3.54 8.59
N VAL A 220 23.82 3.09 7.54
CA VAL A 220 23.24 2.93 6.20
C VAL A 220 22.19 1.83 6.21
N GLU A 221 22.54 0.65 6.74
CA GLU A 221 21.63 -0.50 6.85
C GLU A 221 20.39 -0.16 7.70
N ASP A 222 20.56 0.58 8.80
CA ASP A 222 19.46 1.02 9.65
C ASP A 222 18.51 1.99 8.90
N LEU A 223 19.05 2.94 8.13
CA LEU A 223 18.24 3.88 7.33
C LEU A 223 17.51 3.18 6.18
N GLU A 224 18.17 2.24 5.50
CA GLU A 224 17.53 1.42 4.45
C GLU A 224 16.42 0.54 5.03
N SER A 225 16.64 -0.05 6.20
CA SER A 225 15.62 -0.82 6.92
C SER A 225 14.43 0.05 7.30
N GLN A 226 14.68 1.27 7.81
CA GLN A 226 13.62 2.23 8.13
C GLN A 226 12.83 2.65 6.87
N LEU A 227 13.52 2.90 5.74
CA LEU A 227 12.87 3.24 4.48
C LEU A 227 11.98 2.10 3.99
N ASN A 228 12.46 0.86 4.03
CA ASN A 228 11.66 -0.32 3.69
C ASN A 228 10.45 -0.49 4.61
N GLU A 229 10.60 -0.26 5.92
CA GLU A 229 9.49 -0.32 6.87
C GLU A 229 8.44 0.77 6.62
N LEU A 230 8.88 2.00 6.32
CA LEU A 230 7.99 3.11 5.97
C LEU A 230 7.25 2.85 4.66
N ALA A 231 7.95 2.38 3.62
CA ALA A 231 7.35 2.04 2.33
C ALA A 231 6.30 0.91 2.47
N LYS A 232 6.60 -0.12 3.28
CA LYS A 232 5.65 -1.18 3.61
C LYS A 232 4.43 -0.63 4.34
N SER A 233 4.64 0.24 5.33
CA SER A 233 3.58 0.86 6.12
C SER A 233 2.69 1.74 5.25
N TYR A 234 3.27 2.53 4.36
CA TYR A 234 2.56 3.30 3.34
C TYR A 234 1.69 2.41 2.44
N GLY A 235 2.24 1.31 1.94
CA GLY A 235 1.50 0.35 1.11
C GLY A 235 0.30 -0.26 1.84
N ILE A 236 0.45 -0.61 3.13
CA ILE A 236 -0.65 -1.12 3.95
C ILE A 236 -1.71 -0.04 4.16
N THR A 237 -1.32 1.19 4.51
CA THR A 237 -2.25 2.32 4.70
C THR A 237 -3.02 2.63 3.41
N ALA A 238 -2.36 2.58 2.24
CA ALA A 238 -3.00 2.77 0.95
C ALA A 238 -4.00 1.65 0.62
N GLY A 239 -3.63 0.40 0.92
CA GLY A 239 -4.53 -0.76 0.82
C GLY A 239 -5.77 -0.61 1.70
N ASN A 240 -5.57 -0.21 2.96
CA ASN A 240 -6.65 0.03 3.93
C ASN A 240 -7.59 1.15 3.45
N LYS A 241 -7.05 2.24 2.90
CA LYS A 241 -7.84 3.33 2.31
C LYS A 241 -8.72 2.83 1.16
N ASN A 242 -8.18 2.00 0.27
CA ASN A 242 -8.95 1.45 -0.85
C ASN A 242 -10.14 0.60 -0.37
N VAL A 243 -9.95 -0.21 0.68
CA VAL A 243 -11.04 -1.00 1.28
C VAL A 243 -12.14 -0.09 1.86
N ILE A 244 -11.77 1.01 2.53
CA ILE A 244 -12.74 1.99 3.04
C ILE A 244 -13.51 2.67 1.90
N ILE A 245 -12.80 3.11 0.85
CA ILE A 245 -13.41 3.72 -0.34
C ILE A 245 -14.39 2.76 -1.00
N GLU A 246 -14.03 1.48 -1.11
CA GLU A 246 -14.94 0.45 -1.64
C GLU A 246 -16.21 0.34 -0.79
N GLY A 247 -16.09 0.37 0.54
CA GLY A 247 -17.24 0.38 1.45
C GLY A 247 -18.15 1.58 1.26
N ILE A 248 -17.58 2.78 1.17
CA ILE A 248 -18.31 4.01 0.85
C ILE A 248 -19.05 3.86 -0.49
N ARG A 249 -18.37 3.32 -1.51
CA ARG A 249 -18.92 3.13 -2.86
C ARG A 249 -20.05 2.10 -2.90
N ARG A 250 -20.11 1.14 -1.98
CA ARG A 250 -21.18 0.15 -1.90
C ARG A 250 -22.36 0.62 -1.04
N ILE A 251 -22.09 1.22 0.13
CA ILE A 251 -23.13 1.64 1.09
C ILE A 251 -23.92 2.84 0.56
N LYS A 252 -23.23 3.87 0.05
CA LYS A 252 -23.86 5.13 -0.39
C LYS A 252 -24.97 4.92 -1.45
N PRO A 253 -24.75 4.23 -2.58
CA PRO A 253 -25.80 4.04 -3.57
C PRO A 253 -26.94 3.17 -3.07
N GLN A 254 -26.69 2.22 -2.16
CA GLN A 254 -27.74 1.39 -1.56
C GLN A 254 -28.66 2.18 -0.64
N ILE A 255 -28.09 3.06 0.19
CA ILE A 255 -28.88 4.00 1.00
C ILE A 255 -29.79 4.84 0.10
N THR A 256 -29.25 5.41 -0.98
CA THR A 256 -30.03 6.21 -1.93
C THR A 256 -31.11 5.39 -2.63
N ALA A 257 -30.80 4.15 -3.05
CA ALA A 257 -31.76 3.27 -3.68
C ALA A 257 -32.93 2.89 -2.75
N ILE A 258 -32.63 2.57 -1.48
CA ILE A 258 -33.65 2.26 -0.47
C ILE A 258 -34.49 3.50 -0.14
N ALA A 259 -33.87 4.68 -0.02
CA ALA A 259 -34.60 5.92 0.21
C ALA A 259 -35.60 6.17 -0.93
N ARG A 260 -35.14 6.06 -2.19
CA ARG A 260 -36.00 6.20 -3.36
C ARG A 260 -37.11 5.15 -3.40
N GLN A 261 -36.80 3.91 -3.09
CA GLN A 261 -37.80 2.83 -3.05
C GLN A 261 -38.88 3.10 -1.99
N LEU A 262 -38.51 3.64 -0.83
CA LEU A 262 -39.45 4.03 0.23
C LEU A 262 -40.31 5.26 -0.15
N GLU A 263 -39.79 6.17 -0.96
CA GLU A 263 -40.51 7.35 -1.47
C GLU A 263 -41.48 7.02 -2.60
N GLU A 264 -41.10 6.09 -3.48
CA GLU A 264 -41.89 5.67 -4.66
C GLU A 264 -43.01 4.68 -4.30
N GLU A 265 -42.97 4.09 -3.10
CA GLU A 265 -43.92 3.07 -2.66
C GLU A 265 -45.30 3.67 -2.35
N LYS A 266 -46.29 3.30 -3.15
CA LYS A 266 -47.63 3.90 -3.10
C LYS A 266 -48.40 3.54 -1.84
N ALA A 267 -48.17 2.37 -1.24
CA ALA A 267 -48.89 1.94 -0.04
C ALA A 267 -48.43 2.67 1.23
N LEU A 268 -47.24 3.27 1.22
CA LEU A 268 -46.65 3.94 2.35
C LEU A 268 -46.96 5.44 2.31
N LEU A 269 -47.31 5.99 3.46
CA LEU A 269 -47.37 7.42 3.69
C LEU A 269 -46.18 7.79 4.59
N PRO A 270 -44.97 7.97 4.03
CA PRO A 270 -43.80 8.26 4.84
C PRO A 270 -43.99 9.60 5.55
N GLY A 271 -44.16 9.55 6.87
CA GLY A 271 -44.19 10.77 7.69
C GLY A 271 -42.85 11.51 7.62
N PRO A 272 -42.81 12.82 7.91
CA PRO A 272 -41.56 13.58 7.89
C PRO A 272 -40.53 12.94 8.84
N GLY A 273 -39.40 12.52 8.28
CA GLY A 273 -38.29 11.90 9.02
C GLY A 273 -38.40 10.39 9.29
N LEU A 274 -39.37 9.67 8.70
CA LEU A 274 -39.41 8.19 8.80
C LEU A 274 -38.21 7.54 8.09
N ILE A 275 -37.94 7.98 6.86
CA ILE A 275 -36.83 7.49 6.04
C ILE A 275 -35.50 7.78 6.75
N ASP A 276 -35.35 9.00 7.28
CA ASP A 276 -34.17 9.39 8.05
C ASP A 276 -33.97 8.52 9.28
N LYS A 277 -35.03 8.16 10.02
CA LYS A 277 -34.93 7.26 11.18
C LYS A 277 -34.50 5.85 10.79
N ILE A 278 -34.99 5.32 9.67
CA ILE A 278 -34.62 3.99 9.17
C ILE A 278 -33.16 3.99 8.69
N LEU A 279 -32.74 5.05 7.98
CA LEU A 279 -31.43 5.13 7.35
C LEU A 279 -30.35 5.77 8.23
N ALA A 280 -30.71 6.42 9.35
CA ALA A 280 -29.79 7.09 10.27
C ALA A 280 -28.57 6.24 10.70
N PRO A 281 -28.73 4.95 11.07
CA PRO A 281 -27.59 4.13 11.47
C PRO A 281 -26.56 3.94 10.34
N PHE A 282 -27.05 3.81 9.11
CA PHE A 282 -26.22 3.62 7.92
C PHE A 282 -25.58 4.93 7.45
N ASN A 283 -26.30 6.05 7.56
CA ASN A 283 -25.76 7.38 7.31
C ASN A 283 -24.64 7.72 8.32
N LEU A 284 -24.87 7.46 9.61
CA LEU A 284 -23.84 7.64 10.64
C LEU A 284 -22.61 6.78 10.35
N ARG A 285 -22.79 5.53 9.89
CA ARG A 285 -21.66 4.69 9.48
C ARG A 285 -20.92 5.28 8.28
N LEU A 286 -21.66 5.73 7.26
CA LEU A 286 -21.09 6.32 6.06
C LEU A 286 -20.21 7.52 6.42
N ASP A 287 -20.68 8.38 7.33
CA ASP A 287 -19.93 9.52 7.84
C ASP A 287 -18.65 9.06 8.57
N HIS A 288 -18.72 8.02 9.40
CA HIS A 288 -17.52 7.45 10.03
C HIS A 288 -16.51 6.94 8.98
N LEU A 289 -16.96 6.21 7.95
CA LEU A 289 -16.08 5.72 6.89
C LEU A 289 -15.43 6.89 6.11
N GLN A 290 -16.18 7.95 5.83
CA GLN A 290 -15.66 9.15 5.17
C GLN A 290 -14.61 9.87 6.02
N ASN A 291 -14.90 10.08 7.31
CA ASN A 291 -13.96 10.70 8.25
C ASN A 291 -12.67 9.89 8.36
N ASN A 292 -12.77 8.56 8.39
CA ASN A 292 -11.60 7.68 8.46
C ASN A 292 -10.81 7.65 7.15
N SER A 293 -11.47 7.74 6.00
CA SER A 293 -10.77 7.92 4.72
C SER A 293 -9.92 9.19 4.75
N ALA A 294 -10.47 10.29 5.27
CA ALA A 294 -9.73 11.54 5.41
C ALA A 294 -8.57 11.43 6.42
N ALA A 295 -8.75 10.70 7.52
CA ALA A 295 -7.67 10.43 8.47
C ALA A 295 -6.54 9.58 7.85
N LEU A 296 -6.88 8.59 7.03
CA LEU A 296 -5.90 7.79 6.29
C LEU A 296 -5.15 8.61 5.25
N ASP A 297 -5.79 9.63 4.64
CA ASP A 297 -5.11 10.57 3.75
C ASP A 297 -4.00 11.33 4.47
N ILE A 298 -4.28 11.81 5.69
CA ILE A 298 -3.27 12.46 6.53
C ILE A 298 -2.17 11.46 6.90
N SER A 299 -2.52 10.23 7.29
CA SER A 299 -1.51 9.20 7.60
C SER A 299 -0.63 8.88 6.40
N LEU A 300 -1.16 8.78 5.18
CA LEU A 300 -0.38 8.61 3.94
C LEU A 300 0.57 9.79 3.70
N GLN A 301 0.10 11.02 3.87
CA GLN A 301 0.95 12.21 3.73
C GLN A 301 2.09 12.20 4.75
N ASN A 302 1.81 11.80 6.00
CA ASN A 302 2.82 11.69 7.04
C ASN A 302 3.87 10.61 6.74
N HIS A 303 3.43 9.45 6.21
CA HIS A 303 4.34 8.39 5.79
C HIS A 303 5.21 8.82 4.60
N GLN A 304 4.63 9.51 3.61
CA GLN A 304 5.37 10.06 2.48
C GLN A 304 6.43 11.06 2.95
N ALA A 305 6.03 12.02 3.80
CA ALA A 305 6.97 13.01 4.33
C ALA A 305 8.10 12.35 5.14
N ALA A 306 7.82 11.28 5.88
CA ALA A 306 8.85 10.54 6.59
C ALA A 306 9.80 9.79 5.64
N ILE A 307 9.29 9.21 4.56
CA ILE A 307 10.11 8.61 3.50
C ILE A 307 11.05 9.67 2.91
N ASP A 308 10.51 10.83 2.52
CA ASP A 308 11.30 11.94 1.95
C ASP A 308 12.42 12.39 2.93
N VAL A 309 12.13 12.44 4.23
CA VAL A 309 13.12 12.76 5.28
C VAL A 309 14.22 11.69 5.37
N VAL A 310 13.85 10.41 5.35
CA VAL A 310 14.84 9.31 5.40
C VAL A 310 15.69 9.29 4.13
N GLU A 311 15.10 9.48 2.96
CA GLU A 311 15.82 9.61 1.69
C GLU A 311 16.79 10.79 1.72
N SER A 312 16.37 11.95 2.22
CA SER A 312 17.23 13.10 2.40
C SER A 312 18.41 12.79 3.35
N LYS A 313 18.16 12.07 4.45
CA LYS A 313 19.23 11.61 5.36
C LYS A 313 20.24 10.70 4.64
N VAL A 314 19.78 9.75 3.82
CA VAL A 314 20.65 8.88 3.01
C VAL A 314 21.50 9.70 2.03
N GLN A 315 20.90 10.68 1.34
CA GLN A 315 21.62 11.57 0.43
C GLN A 315 22.69 12.42 1.13
N ILE A 316 22.36 13.00 2.30
CA ILE A 316 23.31 13.78 3.10
C ILE A 316 24.49 12.90 3.55
N MET A 317 24.22 11.68 3.97
CA MET A 317 25.26 10.73 4.38
C MET A 317 26.19 10.36 3.20
N ASN A 318 25.63 10.05 2.04
CA ASN A 318 26.41 9.78 0.82
C ASN A 318 27.26 10.99 0.40
N SER A 319 26.71 12.21 0.51
CA SER A 319 27.44 13.45 0.25
C SER A 319 28.63 13.63 1.21
N ARG A 320 28.42 13.42 2.52
CA ARG A 320 29.51 13.45 3.52
C ARG A 320 30.59 12.42 3.23
N GLN A 321 30.22 11.22 2.77
CA GLN A 321 31.17 10.18 2.37
C GLN A 321 32.00 10.59 1.15
N ASN A 322 31.37 11.21 0.15
CA ASN A 322 32.07 11.72 -1.03
C ASN A 322 33.05 12.84 -0.66
N ILE A 323 32.66 13.77 0.21
CA ILE A 323 33.53 14.84 0.69
C ILE A 323 34.73 14.27 1.45
N ASN A 324 34.52 13.36 2.40
CA ASN A 324 35.61 12.70 3.14
C ASN A 324 36.56 11.94 2.21
N THR A 325 36.05 11.34 1.13
CA THR A 325 36.87 10.64 0.15
C THR A 325 37.69 11.63 -0.69
N GLN A 326 37.08 12.74 -1.13
CA GLN A 326 37.78 13.80 -1.86
C GLN A 326 38.88 14.44 -1.01
N GLU A 327 38.64 14.66 0.29
CA GLU A 327 39.65 15.18 1.20
C GLU A 327 40.85 14.24 1.30
N LYS A 328 40.62 12.94 1.49
CA LYS A 328 41.69 11.92 1.47
C LYS A 328 42.44 11.88 0.14
N ILE A 329 41.75 12.01 -0.99
CA ILE A 329 42.39 12.07 -2.31
C ILE A 329 43.24 13.32 -2.42
N ARG A 330 42.74 14.48 -1.98
CA ARG A 330 43.50 15.73 -1.96
C ARG A 330 44.77 15.59 -1.13
N ASP A 331 44.66 15.01 0.07
CA ASP A 331 45.79 14.80 0.96
C ASP A 331 46.82 13.83 0.33
N LEU A 332 46.37 12.76 -0.32
CA LEU A 332 47.26 11.86 -1.06
C LEU A 332 47.95 12.55 -2.25
N LEU A 333 47.24 13.42 -2.97
CA LEU A 333 47.82 14.21 -4.06
C LEU A 333 48.86 15.21 -3.54
N GLU A 334 48.60 15.83 -2.39
CA GLU A 334 49.55 16.74 -1.73
C GLU A 334 50.80 15.98 -1.26
N ILE A 335 50.62 14.81 -0.64
CA ILE A 335 51.73 13.92 -0.28
C ILE A 335 52.52 13.50 -1.52
N ASN A 336 51.84 13.12 -2.61
CA ASN A 336 52.53 12.73 -3.83
C ASN A 336 53.31 13.91 -4.46
N ALA A 337 52.72 15.11 -4.48
CA ALA A 337 53.40 16.31 -4.97
C ALA A 337 54.62 16.68 -4.10
N THR A 338 54.52 16.55 -2.78
CA THR A 338 55.67 16.78 -1.88
C THR A 338 56.76 15.74 -2.07
N LEU A 339 56.39 14.46 -2.23
CA LEU A 339 57.34 13.39 -2.55
C LEU A 339 58.02 13.60 -3.91
N GLN A 340 57.29 14.03 -4.94
CA GLN A 340 57.87 14.38 -6.24
C GLN A 340 58.88 15.52 -6.13
N LYS A 341 58.55 16.59 -5.39
CA LYS A 341 59.49 17.70 -5.12
C LYS A 341 60.74 17.21 -4.40
N GLN A 342 60.59 16.39 -3.36
CA GLN A 342 61.73 15.82 -2.63
C GLN A 342 62.57 14.90 -3.54
N SER A 343 61.92 14.05 -4.34
CA SER A 343 62.60 13.18 -5.31
C SER A 343 63.43 14.00 -6.31
N LEU A 344 62.89 15.11 -6.81
CA LEU A 344 63.62 16.00 -7.71
C LEU A 344 64.83 16.64 -7.02
N ILE A 345 64.69 17.06 -5.75
CA ILE A 345 65.82 17.58 -4.96
C ILE A 345 66.90 16.51 -4.76
N PHE A 346 66.52 15.26 -4.47
CA PHE A 346 67.48 14.16 -4.33
C PHE A 346 68.19 13.85 -5.64
N GLN A 347 67.47 13.83 -6.76
CA GLN A 347 68.06 13.61 -8.09
C GLN A 347 69.05 14.71 -8.45
N MET A 348 68.69 15.98 -8.20
CA MET A 348 69.59 17.12 -8.42
C MET A 348 70.83 17.06 -7.51
N SER A 349 70.65 16.64 -6.25
CA SER A 349 71.75 16.47 -5.30
C SER A 349 72.69 15.35 -5.73
N ALA A 350 72.16 14.22 -6.19
CA ALA A 350 72.95 13.10 -6.72
C ALA A 350 73.75 13.52 -7.96
N ALA A 351 73.12 14.22 -8.91
CA ALA A 351 73.79 14.74 -10.11
C ALA A 351 74.91 15.72 -9.76
N ALA A 352 74.73 16.57 -8.75
CA ALA A 352 75.76 17.48 -8.27
C ALA A 352 76.96 16.74 -7.64
N ILE A 353 76.71 15.70 -6.84
CA ILE A 353 77.77 14.85 -6.27
C ILE A 353 78.53 14.14 -7.39
N GLU A 354 77.82 13.54 -8.34
CA GLU A 354 78.40 12.86 -9.50
C GLU A 354 79.32 13.80 -10.29
N PHE A 355 78.87 15.04 -10.54
CA PHE A 355 79.66 16.07 -11.19
C PHE A 355 80.96 16.41 -10.45
N ILE A 356 80.90 16.59 -9.13
CA ILE A 356 82.09 16.92 -8.32
C ILE A 356 83.09 15.76 -8.35
N VAL A 357 82.61 14.53 -8.19
CA VAL A 357 83.44 13.31 -8.21
C VAL A 357 84.13 13.14 -9.56
N ILE A 358 83.39 13.25 -10.66
CA ILE A 358 83.95 13.12 -12.02
C ILE A 358 84.93 14.25 -12.31
N ALA A 359 84.63 15.49 -11.93
CA ALA A 359 85.55 16.62 -12.14
C ALA A 359 86.88 16.41 -11.40
N TYR A 360 86.81 15.98 -10.13
CA TYR A 360 87.99 15.71 -9.31
C TYR A 360 88.85 14.58 -9.90
N TYR A 361 88.24 13.46 -10.26
CA TYR A 361 88.97 12.33 -10.84
C TYR A 361 89.49 12.63 -12.24
N SER A 362 88.74 13.35 -13.08
CA SER A 362 89.17 13.74 -14.43
C SER A 362 90.39 14.66 -14.38
N HIS A 363 90.38 15.65 -13.48
CA HIS A 363 91.52 16.52 -13.26
C HIS A 363 92.75 15.76 -12.75
N SER A 364 92.55 14.86 -11.78
CA SER A 364 93.63 14.03 -11.23
C SER A 364 94.21 13.06 -12.27
N LEU A 365 93.36 12.47 -13.10
CA LEU A 365 93.76 11.54 -14.16
C LEU A 365 94.53 12.24 -15.28
N TRP A 366 94.12 13.45 -15.67
CA TRP A 366 94.88 14.26 -16.63
C TRP A 366 96.29 14.57 -16.09
N LYS A 367 96.38 15.01 -14.84
CA LYS A 367 97.67 15.26 -14.18
C LYS A 367 98.57 14.02 -14.17
N ALA A 368 98.01 12.82 -14.00
CA ALA A 368 98.76 11.57 -13.92
C ALA A 368 99.20 11.02 -15.29
N MET A 369 98.36 11.14 -16.33
CA MET A 369 98.62 10.50 -17.63
C MET A 369 99.45 11.34 -18.60
N ALA A 370 99.45 12.67 -18.47
CA ALA A 370 100.12 13.56 -19.42
C ALA A 370 100.79 14.73 -18.71
N VAL A 371 101.81 14.44 -17.89
CA VAL A 371 102.49 15.41 -17.01
C VAL A 371 103.03 16.62 -17.78
N ASP A 372 103.66 16.39 -18.94
CA ASP A 372 104.26 17.47 -19.74
C ASP A 372 103.22 18.38 -20.39
N ALA A 373 102.12 17.80 -20.92
CA ALA A 373 101.02 18.56 -21.51
C ALA A 373 100.19 19.28 -20.43
N TYR A 374 100.08 18.71 -19.23
CA TYR A 374 99.41 19.32 -18.09
C TYR A 374 100.15 20.58 -17.63
N HIS A 375 101.48 20.57 -17.53
CA HIS A 375 102.23 21.77 -17.15
C HIS A 375 102.31 22.84 -18.24
N ALA A 376 102.10 22.47 -19.52
CA ALA A 376 102.13 23.40 -20.65
C ALA A 376 100.84 24.23 -20.82
N VAL A 377 99.71 23.78 -20.28
CA VAL A 377 98.40 24.42 -20.47
C VAL A 377 98.06 25.33 -19.28
N PRO A 378 97.63 26.59 -19.51
CA PRO A 378 97.16 27.49 -18.45
C PRO A 378 96.01 26.90 -17.60
N GLY A 379 96.08 27.07 -16.27
CA GLY A 379 95.12 26.46 -15.33
C GLY A 379 93.65 26.82 -15.56
N TRP A 380 93.35 28.01 -16.12
CA TRP A 380 91.97 28.38 -16.45
C TRP A 380 91.39 27.56 -17.63
N ILE A 381 92.22 27.16 -18.60
CA ILE A 381 91.82 26.27 -19.70
C ILE A 381 91.56 24.86 -19.17
N GLN A 382 92.43 24.39 -18.27
CA GLN A 382 92.25 23.09 -17.60
C GLN A 382 90.93 23.05 -16.83
N LEU A 383 90.61 24.12 -16.10
CA LEU A 383 89.36 24.25 -15.36
C LEU A 383 88.15 24.19 -16.30
N ILE A 384 88.13 24.99 -17.37
CA ILE A 384 87.04 24.98 -18.35
C ILE A 384 86.87 23.58 -18.97
N PHE A 385 87.97 22.95 -19.35
CA PHE A 385 87.92 21.62 -19.97
C PHE A 385 87.40 20.56 -19.01
N VAL A 386 87.89 20.53 -17.76
CA VAL A 386 87.39 19.60 -16.73
C VAL A 386 85.91 19.85 -16.41
N LEU A 387 85.49 21.11 -16.36
CA LEU A 387 84.09 21.49 -16.10
C LEU A 387 83.18 21.02 -17.26
N LEU A 388 83.56 21.31 -18.51
CA LEU A 388 82.81 20.87 -19.68
C LEU A 388 82.80 19.35 -19.83
N PHE A 389 83.93 18.68 -19.59
CA PHE A 389 84.03 17.23 -19.65
C PHE A 389 83.15 16.58 -18.57
N SER A 390 83.31 16.96 -17.30
CA SER A 390 82.50 16.43 -16.21
C SER A 390 81.01 16.71 -16.41
N GLY A 391 80.66 17.93 -16.82
CA GLY A 391 79.28 18.31 -17.10
C GLY A 391 78.67 17.47 -18.22
N ASN A 392 79.44 17.22 -19.28
CA ASN A 392 78.99 16.39 -20.40
C ASN A 392 78.89 14.90 -20.03
N VAL A 393 79.80 14.37 -19.21
CA VAL A 393 79.72 12.98 -18.72
C VAL A 393 78.49 12.79 -17.82
N VAL A 394 78.23 13.70 -16.87
CA VAL A 394 77.03 13.64 -16.01
C VAL A 394 75.76 13.79 -16.83
N TYR A 395 75.73 14.74 -17.76
CA TYR A 395 74.59 14.94 -18.66
C TYR A 395 74.33 13.70 -19.52
N CYS A 396 75.37 13.10 -20.09
CA CYS A 396 75.28 11.85 -20.84
C CYS A 396 74.78 10.69 -19.97
N THR A 397 75.22 10.61 -18.71
CA THR A 397 74.83 9.54 -17.78
C THR A 397 73.37 9.69 -17.35
N HIS A 398 72.91 10.93 -17.14
CA HIS A 398 71.50 11.23 -16.86
C HIS A 398 70.59 10.89 -18.05
N LEU A 399 70.97 11.30 -19.27
CA LEU A 399 70.25 10.94 -20.50
C LEU A 399 70.24 9.44 -20.77
N LEU A 400 71.32 8.72 -20.45
CA LEU A 400 71.39 7.28 -20.58
C LEU A 400 70.43 6.59 -19.60
N GLY A 401 70.34 7.09 -18.36
CA GLY A 401 69.36 6.65 -17.38
C GLY A 401 67.93 6.87 -17.86
N GLU A 402 67.62 8.06 -18.39
CA GLU A 402 66.31 8.42 -18.93
C GLU A 402 65.93 7.55 -20.15
N TYR A 403 66.87 7.30 -21.06
CA TYR A 403 66.67 6.41 -22.21
C TYR A 403 66.43 4.94 -21.80
N LEU A 404 67.12 4.45 -20.77
CA LEU A 404 66.93 3.09 -20.25
C LEU A 404 65.57 2.92 -19.57
N GLN A 405 65.09 3.96 -18.88
CA GLN A 405 63.82 3.96 -18.17
C GLN A 405 62.62 4.15 -19.12
N ASN A 406 62.74 5.02 -20.13
CA ASN A 406 61.70 5.32 -21.11
C ASN A 406 62.20 5.03 -22.54
N LYS A 407 62.24 3.74 -22.91
CA LYS A 407 62.77 3.26 -24.21
C LYS A 407 62.09 3.85 -25.46
N GLU A 408 60.90 4.43 -25.32
CA GLU A 408 60.12 4.99 -26.44
C GLU A 408 60.32 6.50 -26.66
N ASP A 409 61.04 7.19 -25.78
CA ASP A 409 61.27 8.62 -25.94
C ASP A 409 62.31 8.90 -27.04
N LYS A 410 61.82 9.29 -28.22
CA LYS A 410 62.65 9.62 -29.39
C LYS A 410 63.54 10.83 -29.14
N GLN A 411 63.17 11.72 -28.23
CA GLN A 411 63.93 12.93 -27.94
C GLN A 411 65.18 12.61 -27.11
N ALA A 412 65.04 11.80 -26.05
CA ALA A 412 66.15 11.33 -25.22
C ALA A 412 67.23 10.60 -26.05
N LYS A 413 66.82 9.81 -27.05
CA LYS A 413 67.76 9.12 -27.95
C LYS A 413 68.61 10.07 -28.79
N LYS A 414 68.01 11.16 -29.29
CA LYS A 414 68.70 12.14 -30.14
C LYS A 414 69.69 12.96 -29.31
N ASP A 415 69.28 13.41 -28.14
CA ASP A 415 70.09 14.24 -27.26
C ASP A 415 71.26 13.43 -26.65
N LEU A 416 71.03 12.14 -26.36
CA LEU A 416 72.09 11.20 -25.99
C LEU A 416 73.13 11.03 -27.09
N LEU A 417 72.69 10.86 -28.34
CA LEU A 417 73.62 10.68 -29.47
C LEU A 417 74.50 11.93 -29.66
N ILE A 418 73.93 13.13 -29.49
CA ILE A 418 74.66 14.39 -29.57
C ILE A 418 75.69 14.52 -28.44
N SER A 419 75.32 14.14 -27.20
CA SER A 419 76.21 14.23 -26.03
C SER A 419 77.36 13.22 -26.07
N VAL A 420 77.16 12.03 -26.67
CA VAL A 420 78.21 10.99 -26.80
C VAL A 420 79.31 11.37 -27.79
N ILE A 421 79.00 12.09 -28.88
CA ILE A 421 79.97 12.48 -29.93
C ILE A 421 81.24 13.17 -29.37
N PRO A 422 81.15 14.26 -28.60
CA PRO A 422 82.34 14.92 -28.05
C PRO A 422 83.15 14.02 -27.10
N LEU A 423 82.49 13.14 -26.37
CA LEU A 423 83.13 12.20 -25.44
C LEU A 423 83.91 11.13 -26.20
N ALA A 424 83.32 10.59 -27.27
CA ALA A 424 83.99 9.69 -28.21
C ALA A 424 85.18 10.37 -28.92
N LEU A 425 85.04 11.64 -29.29
CA LEU A 425 86.12 12.42 -29.91
C LEU A 425 87.31 12.60 -28.96
N ILE A 426 87.06 12.95 -27.69
CA ILE A 426 88.11 13.03 -26.66
C ILE A 426 88.78 11.67 -26.47
N PHE A 427 88.00 10.58 -26.41
CA PHE A 427 88.55 9.23 -26.28
C PHE A 427 89.46 8.86 -27.45
N VAL A 428 89.04 9.14 -28.69
CA VAL A 428 89.85 8.89 -29.90
C VAL A 428 91.14 9.70 -29.89
N ILE A 429 91.11 10.97 -29.46
CA ILE A 429 92.32 11.80 -29.32
C ILE A 429 93.28 11.19 -28.30
N ILE A 430 92.79 10.76 -27.13
CA ILE A 430 93.63 10.13 -26.10
C ILE A 430 94.25 8.84 -26.63
N LEU A 431 93.46 8.00 -27.33
CA LEU A 431 93.92 6.73 -27.87
C LEU A 431 95.00 6.93 -28.93
N LEU A 432 94.80 7.87 -29.87
CA LEU A 432 95.78 8.23 -30.89
C LEU A 432 97.06 8.82 -30.26
N SER A 433 96.92 9.71 -29.28
CA SER A 433 98.06 10.29 -28.56
C SER A 433 98.86 9.22 -27.83
N SER A 434 98.18 8.29 -27.15
CA SER A 434 98.83 7.18 -26.44
C SER A 434 99.53 6.19 -27.37
N PHE A 435 99.06 6.03 -28.62
CA PHE A 435 99.68 5.15 -29.62
C PHE A 435 100.84 5.82 -30.39
N LEU A 436 100.86 7.16 -30.42
CA LEU A 436 101.91 7.94 -31.09
C LEU A 436 103.05 8.33 -30.14
N LEU A 437 102.79 8.41 -28.83
CA LEU A 437 103.77 8.75 -27.78
C LEU A 437 104.27 7.56 -26.95
N GLY A 438 103.58 6.40 -27.00
CA GLY A 438 104.07 5.12 -26.51
C GLY A 438 104.73 4.33 -27.62
#